data_AF-A0A2N7XKZ5-F1
#
_entry.id   AF-A0A2N7XKZ5-F1
#
_cell.length_a   1.000
_cell.length_b   1.000
_cell.length_c   1.000
_cell.angle_alpha   90.00
_cell.angle_beta   90.00
_cell.angle_gamma   90.00
#
_symmetry.space_group_name_H-M   'P 1'
#
loop_
_entity.id
_entity.type
_entity.pdbx_description
1 polymer ?
#
loop_
_entity_poly.entity_id
_entity_poly.type
_entity_poly.pdbx_seq_one_letter_code
_entity_poly.pdbx_strand_id
1 'polypeptide(L)'
;MRIFAITTLSGLLVLWSAATAIAGQDCISAWKQNPVSQSCKAYSSATSPDQDIPEVIDLENDQCRMTVTCKNQYGGGTPNPSTDIDMAELKNVHNCNGLLQVDPC
;
A
#
# COMPACT_ATOMS: atom_id res chain seq x y z
N MET A 1 -33.19 2.54 -63.14
CA MET A 1 -33.76 2.67 -61.78
C MET A 1 -33.02 1.71 -60.85
N ARG A 2 -32.50 2.27 -59.74
CA ARG A 2 -32.05 1.66 -58.47
C ARG A 2 -30.91 0.62 -58.49
N ILE A 3 -29.72 1.17 -58.23
CA ILE A 3 -28.51 0.54 -57.70
C ILE A 3 -28.77 0.18 -56.22
N PHE A 4 -28.54 -1.07 -55.82
CA PHE A 4 -28.49 -1.45 -54.42
C PHE A 4 -27.02 -1.70 -54.04
N ALA A 5 -26.41 -0.70 -53.41
CA ALA A 5 -25.12 -0.83 -52.75
C ALA A 5 -25.38 -1.25 -51.29
N ILE A 6 -24.85 -2.41 -50.89
CA ILE A 6 -24.83 -2.83 -49.49
C ILE A 6 -23.47 -2.41 -48.94
N THR A 7 -23.48 -1.35 -48.15
CA THR A 7 -22.35 -0.81 -47.41
C THR A 7 -21.91 -1.80 -46.33
N THR A 8 -20.75 -2.42 -46.52
CA THR A 8 -20.03 -3.18 -45.48
C THR A 8 -19.53 -2.22 -44.40
N LEU A 9 -20.13 -2.28 -43.21
CA LEU A 9 -19.66 -1.60 -42.01
C LEU A 9 -18.35 -2.24 -41.54
N SER A 10 -17.22 -1.59 -41.82
CA SER A 10 -15.92 -1.93 -41.26
C SER A 10 -15.90 -1.47 -39.79
N GLY A 11 -16.12 -2.41 -38.86
CA GLY A 11 -15.92 -2.19 -37.43
C GLY A 11 -14.44 -1.99 -37.11
N LEU A 12 -14.06 -0.75 -36.79
CA LEU A 12 -12.72 -0.39 -36.36
C LEU A 12 -12.51 -0.89 -34.91
N LEU A 13 -11.95 -2.09 -34.74
CA LEU A 13 -11.49 -2.58 -33.44
C LEU A 13 -10.18 -1.86 -33.07
N VAL A 14 -10.31 -0.74 -32.37
CA VAL A 14 -9.17 -0.06 -31.72
C VAL A 14 -8.83 -0.86 -30.45
N LEU A 15 -8.01 -1.89 -30.61
CA LEU A 15 -7.35 -2.56 -29.50
C LEU A 15 -6.26 -1.63 -28.95
N TRP A 16 -6.65 -0.78 -28.00
CA TRP A 16 -5.71 0.00 -27.21
C TRP A 16 -5.05 -0.97 -26.23
N SER A 17 -3.90 -1.52 -26.65
CA SER A 17 -2.98 -2.23 -25.76
C SER A 17 -2.40 -1.21 -24.78
N ALA A 18 -3.13 -0.93 -23.70
CA ALA A 18 -2.55 -0.31 -22.53
C ALA A 18 -1.57 -1.31 -21.94
N ALA A 19 -0.31 -1.26 -22.39
CA ALA A 19 0.79 -1.77 -21.61
C ALA A 19 0.85 -0.90 -20.35
N THR A 20 0.03 -1.25 -19.35
CA THR A 20 0.26 -0.81 -17.97
C THR A 20 1.62 -1.37 -17.60
N ALA A 21 2.64 -0.54 -17.73
CA ALA A 21 3.86 -0.73 -16.98
C ALA A 21 3.41 -0.84 -15.52
N ILE A 22 3.43 -2.05 -14.98
CA ILE A 22 3.33 -2.26 -13.55
C ILE A 22 4.66 -1.73 -13.03
N ALA A 23 4.76 -0.40 -12.87
CA ALA A 23 5.76 0.17 -11.99
C ALA A 23 5.52 -0.55 -10.66
N GLY A 24 6.51 -1.30 -10.20
CA GLY A 24 6.42 -2.04 -8.94
C GLY A 24 5.86 -1.09 -7.88
N GLN A 25 4.77 -1.51 -7.24
CA GLN A 25 4.10 -0.70 -6.24
C GLN A 25 5.10 -0.47 -5.10
N ASP A 26 5.46 0.79 -4.83
CA ASP A 26 6.38 1.13 -3.75
C ASP A 26 5.77 0.83 -2.37
N CYS A 27 6.61 0.65 -1.36
CA CYS A 27 6.21 0.25 -0.03
C CYS A 27 5.21 1.22 0.61
N ILE A 28 5.34 2.54 0.37
CA ILE A 28 4.41 3.52 0.95
C ILE A 28 3.03 3.46 0.27
N SER A 29 2.99 3.24 -1.05
CA SER A 29 1.75 3.00 -1.80
C SER A 29 1.07 1.71 -1.35
N ALA A 30 1.83 0.62 -1.17
CA ALA A 30 1.30 -0.64 -0.63
C ALA A 30 0.78 -0.50 0.80
N TRP A 31 1.51 0.24 1.65
CA TRP A 31 1.08 0.49 3.03
C TRP A 31 -0.24 1.23 3.10
N LYS A 32 -0.38 2.31 2.31
CA LYS A 32 -1.61 3.11 2.26
C LYS A 32 -2.83 2.33 1.76
N GLN A 33 -2.63 1.24 1.03
CA GLN A 33 -3.70 0.34 0.61
C GLN A 33 -4.10 -0.67 1.70
N ASN A 34 -3.22 -0.95 2.68
CA ASN A 34 -3.56 -1.81 3.81
C ASN A 34 -4.51 -1.03 4.78
N PRO A 35 -5.70 -1.57 5.12
CA PRO A 35 -6.63 -0.95 6.07
C PRO A 35 -6.00 -0.58 7.43
N VAL A 36 -4.96 -1.30 7.85
CA VAL A 36 -4.23 -1.05 9.10
C VAL A 36 -3.60 0.33 9.14
N SER A 37 -3.22 0.90 7.99
CA SER A 37 -2.67 2.26 7.89
C SER A 37 -3.58 3.31 8.54
N GLN A 38 -4.90 3.11 8.53
CA GLN A 38 -5.87 4.02 9.16
C GLN A 38 -5.84 3.99 10.69
N SER A 39 -5.26 2.94 11.27
CA SER A 39 -5.12 2.76 12.72
C SER A 39 -3.72 3.10 13.24
N CYS A 40 -2.81 3.49 12.35
CA CYS A 40 -1.44 3.85 12.65
C CYS A 40 -1.12 5.25 12.12
N LYS A 41 -0.02 5.82 12.59
CA LYS A 41 0.50 7.12 12.16
C LYS A 41 2.01 7.11 12.19
N ALA A 42 2.61 8.15 11.62
CA ALA A 42 4.02 8.49 11.81
C ALA A 42 4.46 8.27 13.25
N TYR A 43 5.62 7.62 13.39
CA TYR A 43 6.18 7.26 14.67
C TYR A 43 6.33 8.50 15.55
N SER A 44 5.75 8.45 16.75
CA SER A 44 5.92 9.48 17.75
C SER A 44 6.34 8.83 19.07
N SER A 45 7.40 9.34 19.68
CA SER A 45 7.85 8.89 21.00
C SER A 45 7.99 10.07 21.96
N ALA A 46 7.74 9.84 23.25
CA ALA A 46 7.89 10.88 24.27
C ALA A 46 9.33 11.39 24.40
N THR A 47 10.31 10.57 24.01
CA THR A 47 11.74 10.89 24.05
C THR A 47 12.23 11.72 22.88
N SER A 48 11.48 11.75 21.76
CA SER A 48 11.79 12.58 20.60
C SER A 48 10.50 12.88 19.83
N PRO A 49 9.73 13.90 20.26
CA PRO A 49 8.43 14.21 19.66
C PRO A 49 8.52 14.88 18.29
N ASP A 50 9.65 15.52 17.98
CA ASP A 50 9.86 16.30 16.76
C ASP A 50 10.59 15.51 15.66
N GLN A 51 10.81 14.22 15.86
CA GLN A 51 11.52 13.41 14.88
C GLN A 51 10.57 13.02 13.73
N ASP A 52 10.83 13.57 12.54
CA ASP A 52 10.12 13.20 11.32
C ASP A 52 10.69 11.89 10.77
N ILE A 53 10.11 10.77 11.20
CA ILE A 53 10.44 9.44 10.70
C ILE A 53 9.37 9.03 9.69
N PRO A 54 9.73 8.72 8.44
CA PRO A 54 8.79 8.17 7.48
C PRO A 54 8.14 6.89 8.00
N GLU A 55 6.82 6.76 7.82
CA GLU A 55 6.07 5.58 8.28
C GLU A 55 6.59 4.28 7.68
N VAL A 56 6.91 4.33 6.38
CA VAL A 56 7.42 3.20 5.61
C VAL A 56 8.46 3.70 4.63
N ILE A 57 9.54 2.95 4.48
CA ILE A 57 10.58 3.16 3.46
C ILE A 57 10.84 1.87 2.69
N ASP A 58 11.19 2.00 1.41
CA ASP A 58 11.69 0.90 0.60
C ASP A 58 13.10 0.51 1.05
N LEU A 59 13.35 -0.79 1.17
CA LEU A 59 14.67 -1.39 1.36
C LEU A 59 15.08 -2.17 0.09
N GLU A 60 16.32 -2.66 0.08
CA GLU A 60 16.75 -3.63 -0.92
C GLU A 60 15.98 -4.97 -0.77
N ASN A 61 15.99 -5.79 -1.83
CA ASN A 61 15.36 -7.12 -1.86
C ASN A 61 13.84 -7.15 -1.64
N ASP A 62 13.10 -6.15 -2.14
CA ASP A 62 11.64 -6.07 -2.04
C ASP A 62 11.11 -6.07 -0.59
N GLN A 63 11.90 -5.50 0.33
CA GLN A 63 11.53 -5.33 1.73
C GLN A 63 11.08 -3.89 2.02
N CYS A 64 10.20 -3.76 2.99
CA CYS A 64 9.71 -2.50 3.51
C CYS A 64 10.10 -2.38 4.97
N ARG A 65 10.69 -1.26 5.37
CA ARG A 65 10.89 -0.95 6.79
C ARG A 65 9.77 -0.06 7.27
N MET A 66 9.03 -0.53 8.26
CA MET A 66 7.91 0.15 8.88
C MET A 66 8.30 0.72 10.24
N THR A 67 8.05 2.01 10.46
CA THR A 67 8.25 2.67 11.76
C THR A 67 7.04 3.55 12.05
N VAL A 68 6.12 3.05 12.88
CA VAL A 68 4.81 3.69 13.10
C VAL A 68 4.38 3.64 14.57
N THR A 69 3.40 4.47 14.94
CA THR A 69 2.66 4.35 16.20
C THR A 69 1.24 3.91 15.89
N CYS A 70 0.80 2.77 16.43
CA CYS A 70 -0.52 2.20 16.16
C CYS A 70 -1.46 2.33 17.36
N LYS A 71 -2.74 2.53 17.09
CA LYS A 71 -3.78 2.65 18.12
C LYS A 71 -3.93 1.33 18.87
N ASN A 72 -3.99 1.40 20.20
CA ASN A 72 -4.32 0.28 21.07
C ASN A 72 -5.76 0.37 21.61
N GLN A 73 -6.22 -0.71 22.26
CA GLN A 73 -7.58 -0.83 22.80
C GLN A 73 -7.91 0.18 23.91
N TYR A 74 -6.89 0.79 24.52
CA TYR A 74 -7.05 1.79 25.57
C TYR A 74 -7.20 3.22 25.02
N GLY A 75 -7.24 3.39 23.69
CA GLY A 75 -7.32 4.69 23.02
C GLY A 75 -5.98 5.42 22.91
N GLY A 76 -4.89 4.82 23.38
CA GLY A 76 -3.53 5.34 23.23
C GLY A 76 -2.85 4.86 21.95
N GLY A 77 -1.64 5.36 21.71
CA GLY A 77 -0.74 4.88 20.66
C GLY A 77 0.38 4.01 21.24
N THR A 78 0.62 2.85 20.64
CA THR A 78 1.76 1.98 20.92
C THR A 78 2.81 2.16 19.83
N PRO A 79 4.04 2.60 20.15
CA PRO A 79 5.12 2.72 19.18
C PRO A 79 5.61 1.34 18.71
N ASN A 80 5.80 1.19 17.41
CA ASN A 80 6.42 0.03 16.77
C ASN A 80 7.73 0.50 16.12
N PRO A 81 8.87 0.32 16.80
CA PRO A 81 10.16 0.70 16.22
C PRO A 81 10.54 -0.27 15.09
N SER A 82 10.92 0.29 13.94
CA SER A 82 11.51 -0.36 12.76
C SER A 82 11.33 -1.87 12.64
N THR A 83 10.23 -2.27 12.00
CA THR A 83 9.95 -3.66 11.60
C THR A 83 10.17 -3.80 10.10
N ASP A 84 11.02 -4.75 9.70
CA ASP A 84 11.28 -5.06 8.30
C ASP A 84 10.32 -6.17 7.87
N ILE A 85 9.59 -5.94 6.77
CA ILE A 85 8.52 -6.82 6.28
C ILE A 85 8.67 -6.95 4.77
N ASP A 86 8.54 -8.15 4.24
CA ASP A 86 8.50 -8.34 2.79
C ASP A 86 7.31 -7.59 2.19
N MET A 87 7.53 -6.89 1.07
CA MET A 87 6.49 -6.11 0.41
C MET A 87 5.24 -6.94 0.06
N ALA A 88 5.43 -8.22 -0.25
CA ALA A 88 4.35 -9.17 -0.52
C ALA A 88 3.48 -9.48 0.72
N GLU A 89 4.06 -9.40 1.92
CA GLU A 89 3.40 -9.64 3.21
C GLU A 89 2.80 -8.37 3.81
N LEU A 90 3.16 -7.19 3.30
CA LEU A 90 2.68 -5.91 3.80
C LEU A 90 1.14 -5.82 3.84
N LYS A 91 0.44 -6.50 2.92
CA LYS A 91 -1.03 -6.59 2.87
C LYS A 91 -1.64 -7.49 3.97
N ASN A 92 -0.84 -8.38 4.55
CA ASN A 92 -1.20 -9.32 5.61
C ASN A 92 -0.77 -8.80 7.00
N VAL A 93 -0.22 -7.60 7.07
CA VAL A 93 0.10 -6.94 8.35
C VAL A 93 -1.19 -6.48 9.01
N HIS A 94 -1.29 -6.75 10.31
CA HIS A 94 -2.40 -6.41 11.20
C HIS A 94 -1.92 -5.50 12.33
N ASN A 95 -2.83 -4.67 12.86
CA ASN A 95 -2.63 -3.99 14.14
C ASN A 95 -3.28 -4.83 15.25
N CYS A 96 -2.48 -5.63 15.93
CA CYS A 96 -2.88 -6.48 17.05
C CYS A 96 -2.73 -5.70 18.37
N ASN A 97 -3.76 -4.90 18.72
CA ASN A 97 -3.80 -4.09 19.95
C ASN A 97 -2.60 -3.13 20.14
N GLY A 98 -2.22 -2.46 19.06
CA GLY A 98 -1.11 -1.52 19.00
C GLY A 98 0.20 -2.11 18.50
N LEU A 99 0.29 -3.44 18.32
CA LEU A 99 1.47 -4.10 17.76
C LEU A 99 1.26 -4.47 16.30
N LEU A 100 2.20 -4.12 15.42
CA LEU A 100 2.21 -4.60 14.04
C LEU A 100 2.68 -6.05 13.98
N GLN A 101 1.87 -6.94 13.40
CA GLN A 101 2.23 -8.34 13.20
C GLN A 101 1.68 -8.85 11.86
N VAL A 102 2.42 -9.72 11.20
CA VAL A 102 1.86 -10.58 10.14
C VAL A 102 1.18 -11.74 10.83
N ASP A 103 0.01 -12.16 10.34
CA ASP A 103 -0.83 -13.19 10.97
C ASP A 103 -0.02 -14.34 11.62
N PRO A 104 -0.41 -14.79 12.83
CA PRO A 104 -1.62 -14.43 13.58
C PRO A 104 -1.47 -13.20 14.50
N CYS A 105 -2.63 -12.60 14.85
CA CYS A 105 -2.84 -11.86 16.10
C CYS A 105 -3.28 -12.82 17.22
#